data_AF-A0A1F7I9I6-F1
#
_entry.id   AF-A0A1F7I9I6-F1
#
_cell.length_a   1.000
_cell.length_b   1.000
_cell.length_c   1.000
_cell.angle_alpha   90.00
_cell.angle_beta   90.00
_cell.angle_gamma   90.00
#
_symmetry.space_group_name_H-M   'P 1'
#
loop_
_entity.id
_entity.type
_entity.pdbx_description
1 polymer ?
#
loop_
_entity_poly.entity_id
_entity_poly.type
_entity_poly.pdbx_seq_one_letter_code
_entity_poly.pdbx_strand_id
1 'polypeptide(L)'
;MKIFQVISAVKNKFLKTSFWKKIIILLLSGSLGGFITFKIKISQNAKPLYQTAQAEKGTLVVSVSGSGNVSTTNSASVSTQATGVISEVFVKDGDQVKTGDKIAEIELDLQGIQRTFKSLANYQNAKNTLNTARANLYTTQSDMFTNWDMFYELATNSTYQNADGTPTCKNLDWEVVCTTLE
;
A
#
# COMPACT_ATOMS: atom_id res chain seq x y z
N MET A 1 -14.98 -86.03 52.40
CA MET A 1 -15.07 -86.87 53.61
C MET A 1 -13.69 -87.41 54.05
N LYS A 2 -12.67 -86.54 54.23
CA LYS A 2 -11.30 -86.93 54.68
C LYS A 2 -10.72 -86.05 55.81
N ILE A 3 -11.29 -84.87 56.06
CA ILE A 3 -10.82 -83.93 57.10
C ILE A 3 -11.07 -84.45 58.52
N PHE A 4 -12.22 -85.10 58.76
CA PHE A 4 -12.56 -85.62 60.09
C PHE A 4 -11.65 -86.78 60.54
N GLN A 5 -11.15 -87.60 59.60
CA GLN A 5 -10.18 -88.67 59.91
C GLN A 5 -8.79 -88.12 60.25
N VAL A 6 -8.38 -87.00 59.65
CA VAL A 6 -7.10 -86.36 59.97
C VAL A 6 -7.11 -85.81 61.40
N ILE A 7 -8.24 -85.24 61.84
CA ILE A 7 -8.38 -84.67 63.18
C ILE A 7 -8.30 -85.77 64.27
N SER A 8 -8.94 -86.92 64.07
CA SER A 8 -8.88 -88.02 65.05
C SER A 8 -7.52 -88.73 65.08
N ALA A 9 -6.84 -88.84 63.94
CA ALA A 9 -5.49 -89.40 63.84
C ALA A 9 -4.43 -88.52 64.55
N VAL A 10 -4.57 -87.20 64.47
CA VAL A 10 -3.70 -86.25 65.17
C VAL A 10 -3.92 -86.33 66.69
N LYS A 11 -5.17 -86.44 67.15
CA LYS A 11 -5.52 -86.51 68.58
C LYS A 11 -4.87 -87.72 69.27
N ASN A 12 -4.86 -88.89 68.63
CA ASN A 12 -4.28 -90.11 69.20
C ASN A 12 -2.74 -90.13 69.15
N LYS A 13 -2.13 -89.49 68.12
CA LYS A 13 -0.67 -89.31 68.04
C LYS A 13 -0.13 -88.28 69.03
N PHE A 14 -0.92 -87.25 69.35
CA PHE A 14 -0.56 -86.19 70.31
C PHE A 14 -0.62 -86.65 71.78
N LEU A 15 -1.43 -87.68 72.09
CA LEU A 15 -1.53 -88.22 73.46
C LEU A 15 -0.39 -89.18 73.82
N LYS A 16 0.21 -89.90 72.86
CA LYS A 16 1.34 -90.84 73.09
C LYS A 16 2.74 -90.26 72.86
N THR A 17 2.87 -88.97 72.54
CA THR A 17 4.18 -88.35 72.27
C THR A 17 4.79 -87.69 73.51
N SER A 18 6.09 -87.91 73.71
CA SER A 18 6.89 -87.34 74.81
C SER A 18 6.79 -85.81 74.88
N PHE A 19 6.76 -85.27 76.11
CA PHE A 19 6.39 -83.89 76.46
C PHE A 19 7.13 -82.80 75.65
N TRP A 20 8.39 -83.06 75.29
CA TRP A 20 9.22 -82.15 74.47
C TRP A 20 8.67 -81.91 73.05
N LYS A 21 8.03 -82.90 72.43
CA LYS A 21 7.48 -82.74 71.06
C LYS A 21 6.24 -81.84 71.03
N LYS A 22 5.50 -81.75 72.14
CA LYS A 22 4.33 -80.84 72.27
C LYS A 22 4.76 -79.38 72.32
N ILE A 23 5.85 -79.10 73.03
CA ILE A 23 6.43 -77.76 73.14
C ILE A 23 6.86 -77.26 71.76
N ILE A 24 7.53 -78.11 70.97
CA ILE A 24 7.97 -77.76 69.61
C ILE A 24 6.78 -77.45 68.69
N ILE A 25 5.70 -78.25 68.74
CA ILE A 25 4.50 -78.01 67.92
C ILE A 25 3.78 -76.72 68.33
N LEU A 26 3.71 -76.42 69.64
CA LEU A 26 3.11 -75.18 70.14
C LEU A 26 3.92 -73.94 69.68
N LEU A 27 5.25 -74.01 69.78
CA LEU A 27 6.16 -72.96 69.32
C LEU A 27 6.04 -72.71 67.82
N LEU A 28 5.97 -73.79 67.03
CA LEU A 28 5.84 -73.70 65.57
C LEU A 28 4.49 -73.09 65.16
N SER A 29 3.40 -73.47 65.85
CA SER A 29 2.07 -72.89 65.63
C SER A 29 2.01 -71.40 66.02
N GLY A 30 2.64 -71.02 67.13
CA GLY A 30 2.69 -69.63 67.59
C GLY A 30 3.51 -68.74 66.65
N SER A 31 4.65 -69.23 66.18
CA SER A 31 5.51 -68.57 65.20
C SER A 31 4.77 -68.29 63.88
N LEU A 32 4.06 -69.28 63.35
CA LEU A 32 3.30 -69.14 62.10
C LEU A 32 2.16 -68.12 62.25
N GLY A 33 1.41 -68.19 63.35
CA GLY A 33 0.33 -67.23 63.64
C GLY A 33 0.83 -65.80 63.83
N GLY A 34 1.96 -65.64 64.52
CA GLY A 34 2.63 -64.33 64.69
C GLY A 34 3.11 -63.73 63.37
N PHE A 35 3.71 -64.55 62.50
CA PHE A 35 4.23 -64.08 61.22
C PHE A 35 3.11 -63.61 60.26
N ILE A 36 1.99 -64.34 60.21
CA ILE A 36 0.84 -63.99 59.36
C ILE A 36 0.20 -62.67 59.83
N THR A 37 -0.01 -62.51 61.14
CA THR A 37 -0.60 -61.28 61.69
C THR A 37 0.30 -60.07 61.52
N PHE A 38 1.62 -60.25 61.59
CA PHE A 38 2.60 -59.20 61.35
C PHE A 38 2.62 -58.73 59.87
N LYS A 39 2.57 -59.67 58.92
CA LYS A 39 2.49 -59.37 57.47
C LYS A 39 1.22 -58.58 57.10
N ILE A 40 0.07 -58.94 57.69
CA ILE A 40 -1.20 -58.25 57.42
C ILE A 40 -1.18 -56.82 57.97
N LYS A 41 -0.62 -56.60 59.17
CA LYS A 41 -0.52 -55.25 59.76
C LYS A 41 0.41 -54.32 58.98
N ILE A 42 1.52 -54.83 58.43
CA ILE A 42 2.44 -54.03 57.60
C ILE A 42 1.79 -53.59 56.29
N SER A 43 0.99 -54.45 55.67
CA SER A 43 0.34 -54.13 54.39
C SER A 43 -0.78 -53.09 54.49
N GLN A 44 -1.27 -52.77 55.69
CA GLN A 44 -2.36 -51.80 55.89
C GLN A 44 -1.89 -50.34 56.09
N ASN A 45 -0.57 -50.09 56.23
CA ASN A 45 -0.03 -48.75 56.48
C ASN A 45 0.39 -47.98 55.22
N ALA A 46 0.33 -48.58 54.04
CA ALA A 46 0.62 -47.89 52.78
C ALA A 46 -0.67 -47.27 52.20
N LYS A 47 -1.18 -46.21 52.81
CA LYS A 47 -2.24 -45.39 52.21
C LYS A 47 -1.61 -44.37 51.25
N PRO A 48 -2.04 -44.28 49.97
CA PRO A 48 -1.50 -43.28 49.05
C PRO A 48 -1.89 -41.86 49.52
N LEU A 49 -0.89 -40.96 49.58
CA LEU A 49 -1.12 -39.54 49.83
C LEU A 49 -1.46 -38.83 48.51
N TYR A 50 -2.59 -38.13 48.48
CA TYR A 50 -3.00 -37.28 47.36
C TYR A 50 -2.74 -35.81 47.69
N GLN A 51 -2.08 -35.10 46.78
CA GLN A 51 -2.00 -33.65 46.83
C GLN A 51 -3.24 -33.09 46.13
N THR A 52 -4.05 -32.32 46.86
CA THR A 52 -5.23 -31.64 46.32
C THR A 52 -5.09 -30.15 46.59
N ALA A 53 -5.66 -29.33 45.71
CA ALA A 53 -5.76 -27.88 45.86
C ALA A 53 -7.23 -27.47 45.70
N GLN A 54 -7.67 -26.45 46.44
CA GLN A 54 -9.00 -25.88 46.24
C GLN A 54 -9.05 -25.13 44.90
N ALA A 55 -10.10 -25.38 44.12
CA ALA A 55 -10.35 -24.65 42.89
C ALA A 55 -11.10 -23.34 43.22
N GLU A 56 -10.51 -22.21 42.86
CA GLU A 56 -11.12 -20.89 43.02
C GLU A 56 -11.60 -20.35 41.66
N LYS A 57 -12.73 -19.63 41.67
CA LYS A 57 -13.23 -18.94 40.48
C LYS A 57 -12.62 -17.54 40.42
N GLY A 58 -11.86 -17.28 39.37
CA GLY A 58 -11.27 -15.97 39.09
C GLY A 58 -11.17 -15.71 37.58
N THR A 59 -10.83 -14.49 37.21
CA THR A 59 -10.64 -14.11 35.80
C THR A 59 -9.26 -14.56 35.32
N LEU A 60 -9.22 -15.47 34.34
CA LEU A 60 -7.99 -15.87 33.67
C LEU A 60 -7.70 -14.89 32.52
N VAL A 61 -6.68 -14.05 32.69
CA VAL A 61 -6.22 -13.16 31.63
C VAL A 61 -5.18 -13.89 30.78
N VAL A 62 -5.55 -14.22 29.54
CA VAL A 62 -4.63 -14.78 28.55
C VAL A 62 -4.22 -13.65 27.60
N SER A 63 -2.98 -13.17 27.73
CA SER A 63 -2.41 -12.18 26.81
C SER A 63 -1.82 -12.88 25.59
N VAL A 64 -2.29 -12.52 24.40
CA VAL A 64 -1.68 -12.95 23.13
C VAL A 64 -0.83 -11.81 22.60
N SER A 65 0.48 -12.04 22.44
CA SER A 65 1.39 -11.07 21.82
C SER A 65 1.43 -11.28 20.31
N GLY A 66 1.13 -10.22 19.55
CA GLY A 66 1.27 -10.19 18.10
C GLY A 66 2.21 -9.07 17.67
N SER A 67 3.20 -9.38 16.84
CA SER A 67 4.09 -8.39 16.24
C SER A 67 3.46 -7.85 14.96
N GLY A 68 3.27 -6.53 14.88
CA GLY A 68 2.83 -5.84 13.67
C GLY A 68 3.79 -4.72 13.33
N ASN A 69 4.02 -4.47 12.04
CA ASN A 69 4.80 -3.31 11.59
C ASN A 69 3.89 -2.08 11.54
N VAL A 70 4.29 -1.00 12.21
CA VAL A 70 3.64 0.30 12.11
C VAL A 70 4.25 1.03 10.91
N SER A 71 3.43 1.31 9.91
CA SER A 71 3.82 2.11 8.74
C SER A 71 3.01 3.40 8.69
N THR A 72 3.63 4.47 8.20
CA THR A 72 2.98 5.78 8.05
C THR A 72 1.91 5.73 6.97
N THR A 73 0.71 6.24 7.26
CA THR A 73 -0.44 6.24 6.32
C THR A 73 -0.19 7.06 5.05
N ASN A 74 0.69 8.07 5.09
CA ASN A 74 0.87 9.06 4.03
C ASN A 74 2.34 9.21 3.60
N SER A 75 2.97 8.12 3.14
CA SER A 75 4.27 8.20 2.46
C SER A 75 4.08 8.44 0.96
N ALA A 76 4.68 9.50 0.42
CA ALA A 76 4.78 9.73 -1.02
C ALA A 76 6.23 10.05 -1.39
N SER A 77 6.75 9.39 -2.43
CA SER A 77 8.06 9.73 -2.99
C SER A 77 7.93 10.97 -3.86
N VAL A 78 8.68 12.03 -3.53
CA VAL A 78 8.75 13.24 -4.35
C VAL A 78 9.79 13.03 -5.44
N SER A 79 9.36 13.00 -6.71
CA SER A 79 10.24 12.96 -7.87
C SER A 79 10.01 14.19 -8.75
N THR A 80 11.07 14.63 -9.43
CA THR A 80 11.03 15.80 -10.31
C THR A 80 10.94 15.38 -11.77
N GLN A 81 10.06 16.03 -12.54
CA GLN A 81 9.93 15.79 -13.98
C GLN A 81 11.02 16.51 -14.81
N ALA A 82 11.73 17.46 -14.20
CA ALA A 82 12.82 18.19 -14.83
C ALA A 82 14.10 17.33 -14.93
N THR A 83 14.81 17.46 -16.04
CA THR A 83 16.09 16.79 -16.29
C THR A 83 17.22 17.78 -15.98
N GLY A 84 18.13 17.43 -15.08
CA GLY A 84 19.15 18.36 -14.60
C GLY A 84 19.97 17.79 -13.44
N VAL A 85 20.95 18.57 -13.00
CA VAL A 85 21.76 18.28 -11.80
C VAL A 85 21.17 19.05 -10.63
N ILE A 86 21.08 18.43 -9.46
CA ILE A 86 20.65 19.11 -8.23
C ILE A 86 21.70 20.18 -7.90
N SER A 87 21.29 21.44 -7.87
CA SER A 87 22.15 22.57 -7.54
C SER A 87 22.27 22.70 -6.01
N GLU A 88 21.13 22.77 -5.33
CA GLU A 88 21.08 22.90 -3.87
C GLU A 88 19.90 22.13 -3.28
N VAL A 89 20.07 21.64 -2.05
CA VAL A 89 19.02 21.01 -1.23
C VAL A 89 18.84 21.84 0.03
N PHE A 90 17.61 22.29 0.28
CA PHE A 90 17.31 23.24 1.36
C PHE A 90 16.80 22.57 2.64
N VAL A 91 16.62 21.25 2.63
CA VAL A 91 16.03 20.48 3.74
C VAL A 91 16.95 19.35 4.19
N LYS A 92 16.82 18.95 5.46
CA LYS A 92 17.55 17.82 6.03
C LYS A 92 16.59 16.75 6.54
N ASP A 93 17.12 15.55 6.72
CA ASP A 93 16.36 14.43 7.27
C ASP A 93 15.80 14.77 8.66
N GLY A 94 14.47 14.68 8.80
CA GLY A 94 13.75 14.99 10.03
C GLY A 94 13.13 16.39 10.08
N ASP A 95 13.38 17.25 9.10
CA ASP A 95 12.77 18.57 9.04
C ASP A 95 11.26 18.50 8.69
N GLN A 96 10.45 19.34 9.34
CA GLN A 96 9.04 19.51 9.01
C GLN A 96 8.88 20.58 7.93
N VAL A 97 8.37 20.18 6.76
CA VAL A 97 8.09 21.07 5.62
C VAL A 97 6.59 21.30 5.46
N LYS A 98 6.22 22.50 4.99
CA LYS A 98 4.84 22.85 4.65
C LYS A 98 4.63 22.81 3.14
N THR A 99 3.37 22.79 2.73
CA THR A 99 3.01 22.84 1.31
C THR A 99 3.50 24.15 0.69
N GLY A 100 4.30 24.05 -0.36
CA GLY A 100 4.87 25.20 -1.08
C GLY A 100 6.31 25.55 -0.69
N ASP A 101 6.88 24.90 0.32
CA ASP A 101 8.28 25.12 0.69
C ASP A 101 9.22 24.58 -0.39
N LYS A 102 10.29 25.32 -0.67
CA LYS A 102 11.35 24.88 -1.59
C LYS A 102 12.20 23.81 -0.92
N ILE A 103 12.23 22.62 -1.52
CA ILE A 103 12.94 21.45 -0.99
C ILE A 103 14.32 21.31 -1.65
N ALA A 104 14.39 21.52 -2.97
CA ALA A 104 15.62 21.48 -3.75
C ALA A 104 15.50 22.37 -4.99
N GLU A 105 16.63 22.86 -5.48
CA GLU A 105 16.78 23.58 -6.73
C GLU A 105 17.55 22.73 -7.73
N ILE A 106 17.03 22.63 -8.95
CA ILE A 106 17.63 21.84 -10.03
C ILE A 106 18.10 22.78 -11.12
N GLU A 107 19.38 22.67 -11.46
CA GLU A 107 19.94 23.34 -12.63
C GLU A 107 19.61 22.49 -13.87
N LEU A 108 18.82 23.06 -14.78
CA LEU A 108 18.38 22.39 -16.00
C LEU A 108 19.57 22.06 -16.90
N ASP A 109 19.63 20.84 -17.39
CA ASP A 109 20.65 20.44 -18.35
C ASP A 109 20.44 21.10 -19.73
N LEU A 110 21.40 20.89 -20.65
CA LEU A 110 21.33 21.39 -22.02
C LEU A 110 20.00 21.02 -22.72
N GLN A 111 19.38 19.88 -22.37
CA GLN A 111 18.10 19.45 -22.95
C GLN A 111 16.91 20.22 -22.36
N GLY A 112 16.94 20.53 -21.07
CA GLY A 112 15.98 21.41 -20.40
C GLY A 112 16.02 22.83 -20.97
N ILE A 113 17.24 23.37 -21.12
CA ILE A 113 17.46 24.69 -21.74
C ILE A 113 16.95 24.71 -23.18
N GLN A 114 17.26 23.68 -23.99
CA GLN A 114 16.80 23.59 -25.38
C GLN A 114 15.26 23.54 -25.49
N ARG A 115 14.57 22.85 -24.58
CA ARG A 115 13.10 22.81 -24.54
C ARG A 115 12.51 24.20 -24.31
N THR A 116 13.08 24.96 -23.39
CA THR A 116 12.66 26.34 -23.10
C THR A 116 12.89 27.25 -24.30
N PHE A 117 14.06 27.19 -24.93
CA PHE A 117 14.35 27.98 -26.13
C PHE A 117 13.41 27.63 -27.31
N LYS A 118 13.10 26.35 -27.53
CA LYS A 118 12.13 25.93 -28.54
C LYS A 118 10.73 26.52 -28.26
N SER A 119 10.29 26.49 -27.01
CA SER A 119 9.00 27.07 -26.61
C SER A 119 8.96 28.58 -26.88
N LEU A 120 10.02 29.30 -26.51
CA LEU A 120 10.13 30.73 -26.77
C LEU A 120 10.14 31.05 -28.27
N ALA A 121 10.90 30.30 -29.06
CA ALA A 121 10.94 30.47 -30.51
C ALA A 121 9.56 30.23 -31.15
N ASN A 122 8.83 29.20 -30.71
CA ASN A 122 7.47 28.93 -31.18
C ASN A 122 6.50 30.06 -30.84
N TYR A 123 6.60 30.63 -29.63
CA TYR A 123 5.80 31.79 -29.23
C TYR A 123 6.09 33.01 -30.12
N GLN A 124 7.37 33.30 -30.40
CA GLN A 124 7.74 34.41 -31.28
C GLN A 124 7.24 34.20 -32.71
N ASN A 125 7.32 32.98 -33.24
CA ASN A 125 6.77 32.64 -34.55
C ASN A 125 5.25 32.85 -34.58
N ALA A 126 4.52 32.37 -33.59
CA ALA A 126 3.07 32.57 -33.50
C ALA A 126 2.69 34.06 -33.43
N LYS A 127 3.47 34.86 -32.69
CA LYS A 127 3.30 36.32 -32.63
C LYS A 127 3.54 36.98 -33.99
N ASN A 128 4.57 36.56 -34.71
CA ASN A 128 4.85 37.06 -36.06
C ASN A 128 3.74 36.69 -37.03
N THR A 129 3.25 35.45 -37.01
CA THR A 129 2.10 35.01 -37.83
C THR A 129 0.86 35.83 -37.54
N LEU A 130 0.57 36.13 -36.27
CA LEU A 130 -0.55 37.00 -35.89
C LEU A 130 -0.40 38.41 -36.48
N ASN A 131 0.81 38.99 -36.42
CA ASN A 131 1.08 40.30 -36.98
C ASN A 131 0.90 40.31 -38.50
N THR A 132 1.40 39.30 -39.20
CA THR A 132 1.19 39.13 -40.65
C THR A 132 -0.30 38.99 -40.99
N ALA A 133 -1.05 38.18 -40.25
CA ALA A 133 -2.48 38.02 -40.45
C ALA A 133 -3.25 39.33 -40.26
N ARG A 134 -2.86 40.15 -39.26
CA ARG A 134 -3.42 41.49 -39.05
C ARG A 134 -3.09 42.45 -40.19
N ALA A 135 -1.85 42.44 -40.68
CA ALA A 135 -1.47 43.25 -41.83
C ALA A 135 -2.31 42.89 -43.06
N ASN A 136 -2.46 41.59 -43.34
CA ASN A 136 -3.31 41.11 -44.44
C ASN A 136 -4.77 41.54 -44.28
N LEU A 137 -5.33 41.50 -43.06
CA LEU A 137 -6.68 41.98 -42.79
C LEU A 137 -6.83 43.46 -43.18
N TYR A 138 -5.88 44.31 -42.77
CA TYR A 138 -5.92 45.73 -43.12
C TYR A 138 -5.77 45.96 -44.62
N THR A 139 -4.88 45.23 -45.30
CA THR A 139 -4.73 45.33 -46.76
C THR A 139 -6.01 44.90 -47.47
N THR A 140 -6.59 43.75 -47.14
CA THR A 140 -7.85 43.27 -47.73
C THR A 140 -9.02 44.23 -47.45
N GLN A 141 -9.05 44.84 -46.28
CA GLN A 141 -10.06 45.85 -45.95
C GLN A 141 -9.89 47.12 -46.79
N SER A 142 -8.65 47.57 -47.00
CA SER A 142 -8.33 48.69 -47.89
C SER A 142 -8.72 48.38 -49.34
N ASP A 143 -8.39 47.21 -49.86
CA ASP A 143 -8.73 46.79 -51.21
C ASP A 143 -10.25 46.72 -51.41
N MET A 144 -10.99 46.20 -50.42
CA MET A 144 -12.44 46.16 -50.44
C MET A 144 -13.05 47.57 -50.51
N PHE A 145 -12.51 48.52 -49.75
CA PHE A 145 -12.96 49.91 -49.78
C PHE A 145 -12.68 50.58 -51.13
N THR A 146 -11.45 50.43 -51.66
CA THR A 146 -11.08 50.98 -52.97
C THR A 146 -11.95 50.42 -54.09
N ASN A 147 -12.21 49.10 -54.09
CA ASN A 147 -13.08 48.47 -55.08
C ASN A 147 -14.54 48.93 -54.96
N TRP A 148 -15.03 49.16 -53.74
CA TRP A 148 -16.37 49.68 -53.51
C TRP A 148 -16.51 51.14 -53.98
N ASP A 149 -15.52 51.99 -53.70
CA ASP A 149 -15.47 53.39 -54.15
C ASP A 149 -15.51 53.48 -55.69
N MET A 150 -14.70 52.66 -56.36
CA MET A 150 -14.73 52.55 -57.83
C MET A 150 -16.11 52.15 -58.36
N PHE A 151 -16.76 51.15 -57.76
CA PHE A 151 -18.10 50.73 -58.18
C PHE A 151 -19.14 51.84 -57.99
N TYR A 152 -19.10 52.54 -56.86
CA TYR A 152 -20.01 53.65 -56.57
C TYR A 152 -19.80 54.84 -57.54
N GLU A 153 -18.54 55.19 -57.83
CA GLU A 153 -18.20 56.23 -58.80
C GLU A 153 -18.73 55.89 -60.20
N LEU A 154 -18.53 54.65 -60.67
CA LEU A 154 -19.04 54.16 -61.95
C LEU A 154 -20.58 54.14 -62.01
N ALA A 155 -21.26 53.85 -60.90
CA ALA A 155 -22.73 53.83 -60.84
C ALA A 155 -23.36 55.23 -60.81
N THR A 156 -22.62 56.25 -60.35
CA THR A 156 -23.11 57.63 -60.19
C THR A 156 -22.71 58.55 -61.33
N ASN A 157 -21.62 58.25 -62.05
CA ASN A 157 -21.25 58.95 -63.27
C ASN A 157 -22.09 58.42 -64.46
N SER A 158 -22.92 59.28 -65.05
CA SER A 158 -24.02 58.91 -65.95
C SER A 158 -23.63 58.34 -67.32
N THR A 159 -22.37 58.05 -67.60
CA THR A 159 -21.93 57.48 -68.89
C THR A 159 -20.70 56.59 -68.69
N TYR A 160 -20.84 55.28 -68.94
CA TYR A 160 -19.73 54.31 -69.03
C TYR A 160 -18.79 54.54 -70.24
N GLN A 161 -18.87 55.70 -70.86
CA GLN A 161 -18.22 56.05 -72.11
C GLN A 161 -17.85 57.53 -72.05
N ASN A 162 -16.63 57.87 -72.50
CA ASN A 162 -16.35 59.23 -72.91
C ASN A 162 -17.28 59.60 -74.08
N ALA A 163 -17.45 60.89 -74.39
CA ALA A 163 -18.22 61.36 -75.55
C ALA A 163 -17.77 60.75 -76.90
N ASP A 164 -16.59 60.11 -76.91
CA ASP A 164 -15.91 59.52 -78.05
C ASP A 164 -16.12 57.98 -78.15
N GLY A 165 -16.96 57.39 -77.28
CA GLY A 165 -17.31 55.95 -77.32
C GLY A 165 -16.24 54.99 -76.81
N THR A 166 -15.12 55.50 -76.27
CA THR A 166 -14.07 54.70 -75.63
C THR A 166 -14.38 54.46 -74.14
N PRO A 167 -14.06 53.27 -73.58
CA PRO A 167 -14.18 53.03 -72.16
C PRO A 167 -13.26 53.98 -71.38
N THR A 168 -13.78 54.59 -70.32
CA THR A 168 -13.03 55.50 -69.46
C THR A 168 -11.98 54.73 -68.67
N CYS A 169 -10.71 54.76 -69.10
CA CYS A 169 -9.61 54.26 -68.29
C CYS A 169 -9.25 55.32 -67.22
N LYS A 170 -9.34 54.95 -65.94
CA LYS A 170 -8.82 55.78 -64.85
C LYS A 170 -7.33 55.46 -64.71
N ASN A 171 -6.49 56.46 -64.93
CA ASN A 171 -5.07 56.37 -64.59
C ASN A 171 -4.96 56.38 -63.06
N LEU A 172 -4.58 55.24 -62.48
CA LEU A 172 -4.06 55.18 -61.12
C LEU A 172 -2.54 55.35 -61.23
N ASP A 173 -1.93 56.07 -60.29
CA ASP A 173 -0.51 56.50 -60.32
C ASP A 173 0.52 55.35 -60.48
N TRP A 174 0.09 54.09 -60.45
CA TRP A 174 0.96 52.92 -60.59
C TRP A 174 0.45 51.81 -61.53
N GLU A 175 -0.75 51.90 -62.12
CA GLU A 175 -1.19 51.03 -63.23
C GLU A 175 -2.43 51.57 -63.96
N VAL A 176 -2.49 51.39 -65.29
CA VAL A 176 -3.67 51.74 -66.09
C VAL A 176 -4.63 50.55 -66.13
N VAL A 177 -5.66 50.58 -65.29
CA VAL A 177 -6.71 49.54 -65.31
C VAL A 177 -7.84 49.98 -66.22
N CYS A 178 -7.80 49.52 -67.47
CA CYS A 178 -8.92 49.66 -68.41
C CYS A 178 -9.88 48.47 -68.22
N THR A 179 -11.11 48.71 -67.79
CA THR A 179 -12.17 47.68 -67.85
C THR A 179 -12.62 47.50 -69.30
N THR A 180 -12.17 46.43 -69.95
CA THR A 180 -12.75 45.94 -71.21
C THR A 180 -13.93 45.03 -70.87
N LEU A 181 -15.14 45.41 -71.27
CA LEU A 181 -16.28 44.50 -71.34
C LEU A 181 -16.18 43.74 -72.66
N GLU A 182 -15.61 42.53 -72.60
CA GLU A 182 -15.42 41.53 -73.67
C GLU A 182 -14.59 41.94 -74.90
#